data_AF-A0A8R1IY94-F1
#
_entry.id   AF-A0A8R1IY94-F1
#
_cell.length_a   1.000
_cell.length_b   1.000
_cell.length_c   1.000
_cell.angle_alpha   90.00
_cell.angle_beta   90.00
_cell.angle_gamma   90.00
#
_symmetry.space_group_name_H-M   'P 1'
#
loop_
_entity.id
_entity.type
_entity.pdbx_description
1 polymer ?
#
loop_
_entity_poly.entity_id
_entity_poly.type
_entity_poly.pdbx_seq_one_letter_code
_entity_poly.pdbx_strand_id
1 'polypeptide(L)'
;MARLALDFLFFRRFWRLLKMLFPFHRRSITVWLAVALLVTTIIDQVMTYLVGIQPSLFYVALGNRDWDNFKILCARGAAIIIGKAFTLALARYLTNMLAIKSRQVCNLTMHRLYFKRQAFYLLDSSGDVLDNPERVIRKIGSTVFEQTEGYFEFHLFSLQGPFEAARRLLDSRTTLMEKQEMFFVDYGIMPLFVQENYLNMKNDKHSKLESIRGIRRAAEYISLGDLVDRQVRAGGAWKLLNEQSMLSAALPAMATDGHLKAMIQFPSWLGKNSTAGKRKRLLQQLVQHTHLRVSADTQSFATDYAPMIRQKITKPLLELESDGIPQVIDTMTEYDLIKDDAEALTEIVVWPGKIDPASKILTKVKSALTRTLNKTNRMLPYSLDDVSKGRRRGVNSIGIVMDEEGNLVEQFEEEEGESDGEEAPKTSTEVVVKSRSGSSATTSKTRGGGARGGGARGRGRGAKK
;
A
#
# COMPACT_ATOMS: atom_id res chain seq x y z
N MET A 1 19.79 26.75 -27.32
CA MET A 1 19.68 25.99 -26.04
C MET A 1 19.35 24.53 -26.33
N ALA A 2 20.34 23.74 -26.75
CA ALA A 2 20.19 22.29 -27.00
C ALA A 2 21.55 21.59 -26.79
N ARG A 3 22.14 21.68 -25.58
CA ARG A 3 23.50 21.17 -25.31
C ARG A 3 23.62 20.18 -24.14
N LEU A 4 22.50 19.69 -23.61
CA LEU A 4 22.46 18.75 -22.48
C LEU A 4 21.48 17.59 -22.76
N ALA A 5 21.57 16.98 -23.94
CA ALA A 5 20.94 15.69 -24.18
C ALA A 5 21.82 14.56 -23.60
N LEU A 6 21.20 13.49 -23.09
CA LEU A 6 21.87 12.28 -22.57
C LEU A 6 22.44 11.45 -23.74
N ASP A 7 23.36 12.04 -24.50
CA ASP A 7 23.91 11.43 -25.71
C ASP A 7 25.10 10.52 -25.39
N PHE A 8 25.49 9.66 -26.35
CA PHE A 8 26.73 8.85 -26.25
C PHE A 8 27.99 9.72 -25.99
N LEU A 9 27.95 10.98 -26.42
CA LEU A 9 28.99 11.98 -26.14
C LEU A 9 29.09 12.33 -24.64
N PHE A 10 27.95 12.37 -23.93
CA PHE A 10 27.90 12.55 -22.48
C PHE A 10 28.56 11.37 -21.77
N PHE A 11 28.20 10.13 -22.11
CA PHE A 11 28.84 8.93 -21.55
C PHE A 11 30.34 8.88 -21.82
N ARG A 12 30.79 9.25 -23.02
CA ARG A 12 32.23 9.33 -23.35
C ARG A 12 32.97 10.41 -22.56
N ARG A 13 32.31 11.52 -22.21
CA ARG A 13 32.86 12.59 -21.36
C ARG A 13 32.88 12.16 -19.89
N PHE A 14 31.79 11.56 -19.42
CA PHE A 14 31.66 11.00 -18.07
C PHE A 14 32.69 9.90 -17.82
N TRP A 15 32.89 8.97 -18.76
CA TRP A 15 33.91 7.92 -18.64
C TRP A 15 35.34 8.46 -18.58
N ARG A 16 35.61 9.57 -19.29
CA ARG A 16 36.90 10.27 -19.18
C ARG A 16 37.08 10.91 -17.81
N LEU A 17 36.04 11.53 -17.25
CA LEU A 17 36.06 12.05 -15.88
C LEU A 17 36.22 10.92 -14.85
N LEU A 18 35.55 9.79 -15.03
CA LEU A 18 35.66 8.62 -14.15
C LEU A 18 37.08 8.04 -14.16
N LYS A 19 37.73 7.95 -15.34
CA LYS A 19 39.14 7.56 -15.45
C LYS A 19 40.10 8.56 -14.79
N MET A 20 39.75 9.84 -14.73
CA MET A 20 40.53 10.84 -14.01
C MET A 20 40.30 10.76 -12.48
N LEU A 21 39.09 10.42 -12.05
CA LEU A 21 38.72 10.27 -10.63
C LEU A 21 39.29 8.99 -10.00
N PHE A 22 39.26 7.91 -10.78
CA PHE A 22 39.76 6.59 -10.43
C PHE A 22 40.85 6.19 -11.43
N PRO A 23 42.09 6.68 -11.24
CA PRO A 23 43.19 6.18 -12.04
C PRO A 23 43.36 4.69 -11.70
N PHE A 24 43.17 3.82 -12.69
CA PHE A 24 43.37 2.36 -12.61
C PHE A 24 44.86 2.02 -12.46
N HIS A 25 45.46 2.49 -11.38
CA HIS A 25 46.80 2.12 -10.94
C HIS A 25 46.68 1.43 -9.60
N ARG A 26 47.45 0.35 -9.40
CA ARG A 26 47.44 -0.53 -8.22
C ARG A 26 47.70 0.21 -6.88
N ARG A 27 48.18 1.47 -6.94
CA ARG A 27 48.45 2.36 -5.80
C ARG A 27 47.48 3.54 -5.64
N SER A 28 46.37 3.59 -6.39
CA SER A 28 45.40 4.69 -6.26
C SER A 28 44.59 4.56 -4.97
N ILE A 29 44.77 5.53 -4.06
CA ILE A 29 44.05 5.60 -2.79
C ILE A 29 42.53 5.73 -2.99
N THR A 30 42.07 6.36 -4.07
CA THR A 30 40.64 6.55 -4.36
C THR A 30 39.95 5.24 -4.75
N VAL A 31 40.64 4.35 -5.46
CA VAL A 31 40.10 3.03 -5.84
C VAL A 31 39.98 2.13 -4.61
N TRP A 32 40.98 2.13 -3.72
CA TRP A 32 40.91 1.37 -2.47
C TRP A 32 39.81 1.88 -1.53
N LEU A 33 39.61 3.19 -1.44
CA LEU A 33 38.48 3.76 -0.68
C LEU A 33 37.12 3.36 -1.26
N ALA A 34 36.98 3.32 -2.60
CA ALA A 34 35.73 2.87 -3.24
C ALA A 34 35.47 1.38 -3.03
N VAL A 35 36.50 0.53 -3.09
CA VAL A 35 36.38 -0.91 -2.79
C VAL A 35 36.02 -1.12 -1.32
N ALA A 36 36.66 -0.40 -0.40
CA ALA A 36 36.32 -0.45 1.02
C ALA A 36 34.86 -0.02 1.27
N LEU A 37 34.41 1.06 0.62
CA LEU A 37 33.02 1.50 0.69
C LEU A 37 32.06 0.40 0.22
N LEU A 38 32.33 -0.20 -0.95
CA LEU A 38 31.51 -1.28 -1.50
C LEU A 38 31.40 -2.46 -0.52
N VAL A 39 32.52 -2.91 0.04
CA VAL A 39 32.53 -3.99 1.06
C VAL A 39 31.70 -3.59 2.28
N THR A 40 31.87 -2.38 2.81
CA THR A 40 31.10 -1.92 3.97
C THR A 40 29.60 -1.81 3.67
N THR A 41 29.20 -1.42 2.46
CA THR A 41 27.78 -1.38 2.07
C THR A 41 27.16 -2.77 1.97
N ILE A 42 27.90 -3.77 1.49
CA ILE A 42 27.44 -5.17 1.49
C ILE A 42 27.24 -5.66 2.92
N ILE A 43 28.21 -5.38 3.80
CA ILE A 43 28.10 -5.74 5.22
C ILE A 43 26.90 -5.04 5.86
N ASP A 44 26.63 -3.78 5.53
CA ASP A 44 25.50 -3.02 6.06
C ASP A 44 24.14 -3.61 5.63
N GLN A 45 24.02 -4.11 4.39
CA GLN A 45 22.82 -4.81 3.92
C GLN A 45 22.61 -6.12 4.67
N VAL A 46 23.66 -6.90 4.89
CA VAL A 46 23.60 -8.13 5.70
C VAL A 46 23.17 -7.82 7.13
N MET A 47 23.72 -6.78 7.74
CA MET A 47 23.31 -6.35 9.09
C MET A 47 21.85 -5.89 9.14
N THR A 48 21.37 -5.20 8.10
CA THR A 48 19.95 -4.78 7.99
C THR A 48 19.01 -5.97 7.94
N TYR A 49 19.36 -7.00 7.16
CA TYR A 49 18.62 -8.25 7.10
C TYR A 49 18.59 -8.96 8.47
N LEU A 50 19.73 -9.04 9.17
CA LEU A 50 19.80 -9.64 10.51
C LEU A 50 18.98 -8.87 11.55
N VAL A 51 18.91 -7.54 11.47
CA VAL A 51 18.02 -6.72 12.31
C VAL A 51 16.55 -7.00 11.98
N GLY A 52 16.21 -7.19 10.70
CA GLY A 52 14.85 -7.48 10.26
C GLY A 52 14.28 -8.81 10.78
N ILE A 53 15.14 -9.81 11.00
CA ILE A 53 14.73 -11.12 11.56
C ILE A 53 14.58 -11.08 13.09
N GLN A 54 15.14 -10.10 13.80
CA GLN A 54 15.09 -10.07 15.27
C GLN A 54 13.65 -10.10 15.83
N PRO A 55 12.69 -9.29 15.35
CA PRO A 55 11.33 -9.28 15.90
C PRO A 55 10.65 -10.66 15.86
N SER A 56 10.79 -11.41 14.76
CA SER A 56 10.16 -12.74 14.64
C SER A 56 10.72 -13.75 15.64
N LEU A 57 12.04 -13.71 15.89
CA LEU A 57 12.67 -14.53 16.93
C LEU A 57 12.20 -14.16 18.34
N PHE A 58 11.97 -12.86 18.60
CA PHE A 58 11.43 -12.40 19.88
C PHE A 58 9.99 -12.86 20.09
N TYR A 59 9.15 -12.88 19.05
CA TYR A 59 7.78 -13.39 19.14
C TYR A 59 7.73 -14.88 19.49
N VAL A 60 8.61 -15.69 18.90
CA VAL A 60 8.71 -17.13 19.21
C VAL A 60 9.17 -17.36 20.65
N ALA A 61 10.19 -16.64 21.12
CA ALA A 61 10.69 -16.75 22.49
C ALA A 61 9.65 -16.30 23.54
N LEU A 62 8.88 -15.23 23.25
CA LEU A 62 7.78 -14.79 24.10
C LEU A 62 6.62 -15.80 24.11
N GLY A 63 6.32 -16.41 22.96
CA GLY A 63 5.27 -17.44 22.83
C GLY A 63 5.56 -18.68 23.67
N ASN A 64 6.82 -19.10 23.71
CA ASN A 64 7.26 -20.27 24.48
C ASN A 64 7.56 -19.98 25.96
N ARG A 65 7.55 -18.70 26.38
CA ARG A 65 7.88 -18.23 27.75
C ARG A 65 9.28 -18.62 28.25
N ASP A 66 10.25 -18.74 27.34
CA ASP A 66 11.62 -19.12 27.65
C ASP A 66 12.48 -17.92 28.07
N TRP A 67 12.64 -17.72 29.38
CA TRP A 67 13.37 -16.57 29.94
C TRP A 67 14.88 -16.54 29.65
N ASP A 68 15.53 -17.70 29.59
CA ASP A 68 16.97 -17.79 29.32
C ASP A 68 17.28 -17.51 27.85
N ASN A 69 16.44 -18.04 26.94
CA ASN A 69 16.53 -17.75 25.51
C ASN A 69 16.27 -16.27 25.22
N PHE A 70 15.31 -15.65 25.93
CA PHE A 70 15.04 -14.22 25.82
C PHE A 70 16.26 -13.35 26.19
N LYS A 71 17.00 -13.68 27.27
CA LYS A 71 18.22 -12.94 27.66
C LYS A 71 19.32 -13.06 26.61
N ILE A 72 19.53 -14.26 26.06
CA ILE A 72 20.51 -14.50 24.99
C ILE A 72 20.12 -13.71 23.74
N LEU A 73 18.83 -13.69 23.40
CA LEU A 73 18.31 -12.97 22.25
C LEU A 73 18.42 -11.45 22.43
N CYS A 74 18.19 -10.92 23.64
CA CYS A 74 18.45 -9.51 23.98
C CYS A 74 19.93 -9.14 23.81
N ALA A 75 20.85 -9.97 24.32
CA ALA A 75 22.29 -9.73 24.18
C ALA A 75 22.73 -9.76 22.70
N ARG A 76 22.24 -10.75 21.94
CA ARG A 76 22.49 -10.87 20.49
C ARG A 76 21.90 -9.68 19.72
N GLY A 77 20.66 -9.29 20.01
CA GLY A 77 19.99 -8.14 19.40
C GLY A 77 20.74 -6.84 19.66
N ALA A 78 21.18 -6.61 20.90
CA ALA A 78 22.00 -5.45 21.25
C ALA A 78 23.33 -5.43 20.47
N ALA A 79 24.02 -6.58 20.36
CA ALA A 79 25.26 -6.69 19.60
C ALA A 79 25.05 -6.41 18.10
N ILE A 80 23.95 -6.89 17.51
CA ILE A 80 23.60 -6.63 16.11
C ILE A 80 23.30 -5.13 15.88
N ILE A 81 22.58 -4.48 16.80
CA ILE A 81 22.26 -3.05 16.70
C ILE A 81 23.54 -2.20 16.79
N ILE A 82 24.44 -2.52 17.73
CA ILE A 82 25.75 -1.85 17.85
C ILE A 82 26.57 -2.05 16.56
N GLY A 83 26.58 -3.28 16.04
CA GLY A 83 27.21 -3.61 14.77
C GLY A 83 26.66 -2.77 13.61
N LYS A 84 25.33 -2.64 13.51
CA LYS A 84 24.66 -1.83 12.47
C LYS A 84 24.98 -0.34 12.60
N ALA A 85 25.01 0.18 13.81
CA ALA A 85 25.39 1.57 14.05
C ALA A 85 26.83 1.83 13.62
N PHE A 86 27.74 0.90 13.91
CA PHE A 86 29.15 0.98 13.51
C PHE A 86 29.31 0.89 11.98
N THR A 87 28.66 -0.05 11.30
CA THR A 87 28.75 -0.19 9.84
C THR A 87 28.19 1.04 9.13
N LEU A 88 27.10 1.61 9.64
CA LEU A 88 26.53 2.85 9.11
C LEU A 88 27.46 4.04 9.31
N ALA A 89 28.06 4.18 10.49
CA ALA A 89 29.03 5.25 10.77
C ALA A 89 30.29 5.12 9.89
N LEU A 90 30.79 3.89 9.71
CA LEU A 90 31.94 3.60 8.86
C LEU A 90 31.65 3.89 7.38
N ALA A 91 30.46 3.52 6.89
CA ALA A 91 30.03 3.81 5.52
C ALA A 91 29.97 5.33 5.28
N ARG A 92 29.38 6.11 6.20
CA ARG A 92 29.35 7.59 6.13
C ARG A 92 30.76 8.18 6.10
N TYR A 93 31.64 7.71 6.97
CA TYR A 93 33.03 8.16 7.02
C TYR A 93 33.77 7.88 5.70
N LEU A 94 33.66 6.66 5.17
CA LEU A 94 34.29 6.27 3.91
C LEU A 94 33.75 7.06 2.71
N THR A 95 32.45 7.31 2.66
CA THR A 95 31.83 8.15 1.63
C THR A 95 32.36 9.58 1.66
N ASN A 96 32.39 10.22 2.83
CA ASN A 96 32.90 11.59 2.97
C ASN A 96 34.39 11.68 2.63
N MET A 97 35.19 10.70 3.07
CA MET A 97 36.60 10.62 2.72
C MET A 97 36.83 10.43 1.22
N LEU A 98 36.01 9.58 0.58
CA LEU A 98 36.05 9.37 -0.88
C LEU A 98 35.67 10.64 -1.63
N ALA A 99 34.63 11.35 -1.20
CA ALA A 99 34.21 12.62 -1.79
C ALA A 99 35.31 13.70 -1.71
N ILE A 100 35.96 13.85 -0.55
CA ILE A 100 37.06 14.81 -0.36
C ILE A 100 38.26 14.44 -1.25
N LYS A 101 38.66 13.17 -1.28
CA LYS A 101 39.83 12.72 -2.06
C LYS A 101 39.58 12.78 -3.56
N SER A 102 38.38 12.44 -4.01
CA SER A 102 37.99 12.53 -5.42
C SER A 102 37.93 13.99 -5.88
N ARG A 103 37.42 14.93 -5.06
CA ARG A 103 37.49 16.38 -5.31
C ARG A 103 38.93 16.88 -5.38
N GLN A 104 39.79 16.44 -4.46
CA GLN A 104 41.22 16.80 -4.46
C GLN A 104 41.90 16.38 -5.77
N VAL A 105 41.70 15.14 -6.22
CA VAL A 105 42.30 14.60 -7.45
C VAL A 105 41.74 15.32 -8.69
N CYS A 106 40.43 15.58 -8.73
CA CYS A 106 39.78 16.28 -9.83
C CYS A 106 40.33 17.71 -10.00
N ASN A 107 40.38 18.49 -8.91
CA ASN A 107 40.89 19.85 -8.93
C ASN A 107 42.37 19.91 -9.33
N LEU A 108 43.20 19.02 -8.78
CA LEU A 108 44.62 18.97 -9.14
C LEU A 108 44.83 18.61 -10.62
N THR A 109 44.02 17.70 -11.15
CA THR A 109 44.11 17.28 -12.56
C THR A 109 43.63 18.40 -13.50
N MET A 110 42.52 19.06 -13.17
CA MET A 110 42.02 20.21 -13.92
C MET A 110 43.00 21.39 -13.88
N HIS A 111 43.56 21.72 -12.71
CA HIS A 111 44.57 22.77 -12.59
C HIS A 111 45.84 22.42 -13.39
N ARG A 112 46.32 21.17 -13.35
CA ARG A 112 47.47 20.75 -14.16
C ARG A 112 47.19 20.88 -15.66
N LEU A 113 45.99 20.56 -16.13
CA LEU A 113 45.61 20.72 -17.54
C LEU A 113 45.46 22.19 -17.94
N TYR A 114 44.95 23.02 -17.03
CA TYR A 114 44.74 24.46 -17.22
C TYR A 114 46.07 25.22 -17.39
N PHE A 115 47.09 24.90 -16.58
CA PHE A 115 48.40 25.54 -16.65
C PHE A 115 49.37 24.91 -17.66
N LYS A 116 49.00 23.77 -18.28
CA LYS A 116 49.85 23.11 -19.27
C LYS A 116 49.70 23.78 -20.64
N ARG A 117 50.84 24.06 -21.30
CA ARG A 117 50.91 24.58 -22.70
C ARG A 117 50.15 25.89 -22.95
N GLN A 118 50.18 26.85 -22.01
CA GLN A 118 49.52 28.15 -22.14
C GLN A 118 48.01 28.07 -22.43
N ALA A 119 47.36 26.95 -22.10
CA ALA A 119 45.92 26.76 -22.28
C ALA A 119 45.11 27.85 -21.56
N PHE A 120 45.61 28.33 -20.40
CA PHE A 120 45.14 29.55 -19.73
C PHE A 120 44.93 30.73 -20.70
N TYR A 121 45.97 31.09 -21.45
CA TYR A 121 45.98 32.24 -22.34
C TYR A 121 45.08 32.01 -23.56
N LEU A 122 45.08 30.79 -24.11
CA LEU A 122 44.25 30.42 -25.25
C LEU A 122 42.74 30.37 -24.91
N LEU A 123 42.38 29.91 -23.71
CA LEU A 123 41.00 29.86 -23.25
C LEU A 123 40.45 31.26 -22.91
N ASP A 124 41.30 32.16 -22.41
CA ASP A 124 40.93 33.55 -22.11
C ASP A 124 40.87 34.41 -23.38
N SER A 125 41.71 34.13 -24.39
CA SER A 125 41.71 34.84 -25.67
C SER A 125 40.65 34.37 -26.67
N SER A 126 40.16 33.13 -26.57
CA SER A 126 39.21 32.52 -27.54
C SER A 126 37.74 32.70 -27.13
N GLY A 127 37.39 33.88 -26.60
CA GLY A 127 36.20 34.23 -25.80
C GLY A 127 34.78 33.87 -26.27
N ASP A 128 34.58 33.08 -27.33
CA ASP A 128 33.26 32.73 -27.86
C ASP A 128 32.71 31.36 -27.41
N VAL A 129 33.52 30.49 -26.77
CA VAL A 129 33.12 29.08 -26.53
C VAL A 129 32.89 28.74 -25.05
N LEU A 130 33.53 29.42 -24.10
CA LEU A 130 33.44 29.09 -22.67
C LEU A 130 33.52 30.35 -21.80
N ASP A 131 32.36 30.86 -21.35
CA ASP A 131 32.31 31.98 -20.41
C ASP A 131 32.93 31.57 -19.06
N ASN A 132 34.02 32.24 -18.70
CA ASN A 132 34.63 32.21 -17.37
C ASN A 132 35.06 30.78 -16.91
N PRO A 133 36.12 30.22 -17.51
CA PRO A 133 36.57 28.84 -17.26
C PRO A 133 36.93 28.58 -15.79
N GLU A 134 37.39 29.58 -15.06
CA GLU A 134 37.70 29.48 -13.62
C GLU A 134 36.44 29.28 -12.78
N ARG A 135 35.35 29.98 -13.12
CA ARG A 135 34.04 29.79 -12.49
C ARG A 135 33.49 28.40 -12.80
N VAL A 136 33.71 27.86 -13.99
CA VAL A 136 33.30 26.50 -14.38
C VAL A 136 34.08 25.43 -13.63
N ILE A 137 35.42 25.56 -13.50
CA ILE A 137 36.24 24.62 -12.73
C ILE A 137 35.83 24.62 -11.25
N ARG A 138 35.64 25.82 -10.67
CA ARG A 138 35.19 25.98 -9.29
C ARG A 138 33.79 25.37 -9.06
N LYS A 139 32.87 25.61 -10.00
CA LYS A 139 31.48 25.13 -9.94
C LYS A 139 31.38 23.63 -10.20
N ILE A 140 32.14 23.04 -11.11
CA ILE A 140 32.15 21.58 -11.30
C ILE A 140 32.68 20.88 -10.03
N GLY A 141 33.73 21.42 -9.42
CA GLY A 141 34.32 20.86 -8.20
C GLY A 141 33.43 20.96 -6.96
N SER A 142 32.54 21.96 -6.86
CA SER A 142 31.56 22.07 -5.77
C SER A 142 30.25 21.34 -6.11
N THR A 143 29.64 21.64 -7.25
CA THR A 143 28.27 21.21 -7.58
C THR A 143 28.15 19.70 -7.84
N VAL A 144 29.14 19.06 -8.48
CA VAL A 144 29.08 17.60 -8.75
C VAL A 144 29.24 16.78 -7.48
N PHE A 145 29.97 17.31 -6.47
CA PHE A 145 30.23 16.61 -5.22
C PHE A 145 29.27 17.00 -4.08
N GLU A 146 28.80 18.25 -4.02
CA GLU A 146 27.67 18.66 -3.17
C GLU A 146 26.38 17.96 -3.60
N GLN A 147 26.16 17.74 -4.91
CA GLN A 147 25.04 16.92 -5.35
C GLN A 147 25.18 15.47 -4.88
N THR A 148 26.38 14.88 -4.81
CA THR A 148 26.54 13.53 -4.24
C THR A 148 26.33 13.46 -2.73
N GLU A 149 26.67 14.52 -1.98
CA GLU A 149 26.26 14.66 -0.57
C GLU A 149 24.74 14.79 -0.45
N GLY A 150 24.10 15.62 -1.28
CA GLY A 150 22.64 15.79 -1.32
C GLY A 150 21.88 14.53 -1.76
N TYR A 151 22.40 13.76 -2.73
CA TYR A 151 21.82 12.47 -3.13
C TYR A 151 21.95 11.41 -2.03
N PHE A 152 23.02 11.44 -1.23
CA PHE A 152 23.19 10.53 -0.10
C PHE A 152 22.45 10.97 1.16
N GLU A 153 22.35 12.27 1.45
CA GLU A 153 21.41 12.79 2.44
C GLU A 153 19.99 12.44 2.04
N PHE A 154 19.59 12.60 0.77
CA PHE A 154 18.28 12.16 0.26
C PHE A 154 18.08 10.65 0.38
N HIS A 155 19.13 9.84 0.19
CA HIS A 155 19.06 8.38 0.41
C HIS A 155 18.98 8.02 1.91
N LEU A 156 19.66 8.76 2.79
CA LEU A 156 19.53 8.65 4.25
C LEU A 156 18.20 9.20 4.79
N PHE A 157 17.63 10.17 4.09
CA PHE A 157 16.35 10.79 4.36
C PHE A 157 15.21 9.88 3.89
N SER A 158 15.41 9.19 2.76
CA SER A 158 14.59 8.06 2.33
C SER A 158 14.69 6.84 3.27
N LEU A 159 15.72 6.79 4.13
CA LEU A 159 15.84 5.81 5.22
C LEU A 159 15.12 6.27 6.50
N GLN A 160 14.73 7.54 6.62
CA GLN A 160 13.78 7.96 7.65
C GLN A 160 12.39 7.54 7.22
N GLY A 161 11.78 6.62 7.97
CA GLY A 161 10.41 6.20 7.72
C GLY A 161 9.44 7.40 7.80
N PRO A 162 8.28 7.32 7.15
CA PRO A 162 7.29 8.41 7.10
C PRO A 162 6.84 8.90 8.48
N PHE A 163 6.91 8.05 9.50
CA PHE A 163 6.64 8.42 10.89
C PHE A 163 7.64 9.43 11.46
N GLU A 164 8.94 9.26 11.18
CA GLU A 164 9.97 10.16 11.69
C GLU A 164 9.95 11.49 10.93
N ALA A 165 9.71 11.43 9.62
CA ALA A 165 9.47 12.61 8.79
C ALA A 165 8.26 13.41 9.30
N ALA A 166 7.13 12.74 9.58
CA ALA A 166 5.95 13.36 10.18
C ALA A 166 6.26 13.99 11.55
N ARG A 167 7.07 13.33 12.37
CA ARG A 167 7.46 13.84 13.69
C ARG A 167 8.24 15.13 13.60
N ARG A 168 9.23 15.14 12.71
CA ARG A 168 10.06 16.31 12.48
C ARG A 168 9.27 17.44 11.83
N LEU A 169 8.37 17.12 10.90
CA LEU A 169 7.49 18.08 10.25
C LEU A 169 6.57 18.80 11.25
N LEU A 170 6.01 18.06 12.21
CA LEU A 170 5.09 18.60 13.21
C LEU A 170 5.78 19.18 14.46
N ASP A 171 7.11 19.17 14.52
CA ASP A 171 7.85 19.84 15.61
C ASP A 171 7.91 21.36 15.36
N SER A 172 7.74 22.18 16.40
CA SER A 172 7.79 23.65 16.27
C SER A 172 9.19 24.18 15.96
N ARG A 173 10.23 23.41 16.29
CA ARG A 173 11.64 23.82 16.15
C ARG A 173 12.17 23.76 14.72
N THR A 174 11.46 23.05 13.83
CA THR A 174 11.92 22.85 12.46
C THR A 174 11.65 24.07 11.59
N THR A 175 12.63 24.40 10.75
CA THR A 175 12.52 25.52 9.82
C THR A 175 11.46 25.23 8.73
N LEU A 176 10.92 26.29 8.11
CA LEU A 176 9.95 26.13 7.01
C LEU A 176 10.52 25.26 5.88
N MET A 177 11.80 25.43 5.55
CA MET A 177 12.46 24.69 4.48
C MET A 177 12.61 23.20 4.85
N GLU A 178 13.02 22.90 6.08
CA GLU A 178 13.06 21.50 6.56
C GLU A 178 11.67 20.86 6.54
N LYS A 179 10.61 21.57 6.97
CA LYS A 179 9.23 21.07 6.93
C LYS A 179 8.78 20.75 5.50
N GLN A 180 9.19 21.58 4.53
CA GLN A 180 8.94 21.34 3.12
C GLN A 180 9.70 20.11 2.62
N GLU A 181 10.96 19.93 3.01
CA GLU A 181 11.74 18.73 2.67
C GLU A 181 11.10 17.46 3.25
N MET A 182 10.61 17.49 4.50
CA MET A 182 9.93 16.34 5.13
C MET A 182 8.72 15.84 4.32
N PHE A 183 8.03 16.73 3.61
CA PHE A 183 6.92 16.34 2.74
C PHE A 183 7.40 15.46 1.57
N PHE A 184 8.60 15.71 1.04
CA PHE A 184 9.14 14.96 -0.10
C PHE A 184 9.69 13.57 0.26
N VAL A 185 9.75 13.22 1.55
CA VAL A 185 10.02 11.82 1.97
C VAL A 185 8.95 10.89 1.38
N ASP A 186 7.69 11.29 1.51
CA ASP A 186 6.55 10.60 0.91
C ASP A 186 5.41 11.61 0.68
N TYR A 187 5.41 12.22 -0.50
CA TYR A 187 4.40 13.21 -0.88
C TYR A 187 2.98 12.62 -0.96
N GLY A 188 2.85 11.29 -1.00
CA GLY A 188 1.57 10.59 -1.02
C GLY A 188 0.91 10.52 0.34
N ILE A 189 1.67 10.14 1.38
CA ILE A 189 1.13 9.89 2.72
C ILE A 189 1.32 11.05 3.70
N MET A 190 2.32 11.92 3.47
CA MET A 190 2.65 12.99 4.41
C MET A 190 1.50 13.96 4.70
N PRO A 191 0.69 14.42 3.71
CA PRO A 191 -0.52 15.20 3.97
C PRO A 191 -1.49 14.54 4.95
N LEU A 192 -1.65 13.22 4.86
CA LEU A 192 -2.55 12.45 5.70
C LEU A 192 -2.03 12.37 7.14
N PHE A 193 -0.71 12.25 7.33
CA PHE A 193 -0.11 12.32 8.67
C PHE A 193 -0.35 13.67 9.34
N VAL A 194 -0.23 14.76 8.59
CA VAL A 194 -0.50 16.10 9.10
C VAL A 194 -1.98 16.24 9.46
N GLN A 195 -2.89 15.81 8.58
CA GLN A 195 -4.34 15.87 8.82
C GLN A 195 -4.80 15.05 10.03
N GLU A 196 -4.21 13.90 10.30
CA GLU A 196 -4.60 13.08 11.46
C GLU A 196 -4.10 13.69 12.78
N ASN A 197 -2.93 14.35 12.76
CA ASN A 197 -2.21 14.71 13.97
C ASN A 197 -2.24 16.22 14.33
N TYR A 198 -2.60 17.13 13.41
CA TYR A 198 -2.58 18.57 13.70
C TYR A 198 -3.51 18.99 14.86
N LEU A 199 -4.60 18.26 15.09
CA LEU A 199 -5.53 18.49 16.21
C LEU A 199 -4.93 18.14 17.57
N ASN A 200 -3.93 17.25 17.60
CA ASN A 200 -3.26 16.81 18.81
C ASN A 200 -2.08 17.70 19.20
N MET A 201 -1.74 18.68 18.35
CA MET A 201 -0.67 19.65 18.62
C MET A 201 -1.15 20.66 19.65
N LYS A 202 -0.32 20.88 20.68
CA LYS A 202 -0.59 21.88 21.72
C LYS A 202 0.62 22.80 21.87
N ASN A 203 0.34 24.09 21.97
CA ASN A 203 1.33 25.09 22.36
C ASN A 203 0.91 25.66 23.72
N ASP A 204 1.75 25.46 24.73
CA ASP A 204 1.49 25.93 26.10
C ASP A 204 1.53 27.48 26.21
N LYS A 205 2.09 28.17 25.21
CA LYS A 205 2.14 29.64 25.14
C LYS A 205 0.85 30.27 24.61
N HIS A 206 0.05 29.52 23.85
CA HIS A 206 -1.13 30.07 23.19
C HIS A 206 -2.32 30.12 24.15
N SER A 207 -3.06 31.22 24.13
CA SER A 207 -4.39 31.25 24.74
C SER A 207 -5.31 30.23 24.06
N LYS A 208 -6.30 29.69 24.78
CA LYS A 208 -7.28 28.73 24.22
C LYS A 208 -7.90 29.22 22.91
N LEU A 209 -8.16 30.52 22.82
CA LEU A 209 -8.72 31.15 21.63
C LEU A 209 -7.71 31.22 20.47
N GLU A 210 -6.42 31.43 20.75
CA GLU A 210 -5.35 31.41 19.75
C GLU A 210 -5.07 29.99 19.25
N SER A 211 -5.13 28.99 20.13
CA SER A 211 -5.04 27.58 19.73
C SER A 211 -6.14 27.20 18.74
N ILE A 212 -7.38 27.62 19.01
CA ILE A 212 -8.52 27.39 18.10
C ILE A 212 -8.33 28.13 16.76
N ARG A 213 -7.85 29.38 16.78
CA ARG A 213 -7.53 30.11 15.54
C ARG A 213 -6.43 29.41 14.72
N GLY A 214 -5.41 28.86 15.39
CA GLY A 214 -4.34 28.09 14.75
C GLY A 214 -4.88 26.83 14.07
N ILE A 215 -5.70 26.06 14.77
CA ILE A 215 -6.39 24.87 14.23
C ILE A 215 -7.27 25.24 13.03
N ARG A 216 -8.03 26.34 13.12
CA ARG A 216 -8.88 26.83 12.03
C ARG A 216 -8.05 27.15 10.78
N ARG A 217 -6.94 27.88 10.93
CA ARG A 217 -6.03 28.20 9.82
C ARG A 217 -5.40 26.93 9.23
N ALA A 218 -4.98 25.99 10.07
CA ALA A 218 -4.46 24.71 9.61
C ALA A 218 -5.48 23.93 8.79
N ALA A 219 -6.75 23.90 9.21
CA ALA A 219 -7.83 23.27 8.45
C ALA A 219 -8.10 23.96 7.10
N GLU A 220 -8.06 25.30 7.06
CA GLU A 220 -8.16 26.07 5.80
C GLU A 220 -7.03 25.69 4.84
N TYR A 221 -5.78 25.62 5.32
CA TYR A 221 -4.63 25.23 4.49
C TYR A 221 -4.72 23.77 4.00
N ILE A 222 -5.11 22.82 4.85
CA ILE A 222 -5.31 21.43 4.46
C ILE A 222 -6.39 21.33 3.37
N SER A 223 -7.49 22.08 3.49
CA SER A 223 -8.54 22.11 2.46
C SER A 223 -8.03 22.67 1.13
N LEU A 224 -7.20 23.72 1.14
CA LEU A 224 -6.57 24.25 -0.07
C LEU A 224 -5.56 23.25 -0.65
N GLY A 225 -4.82 22.56 0.21
CA GLY A 225 -3.90 21.48 -0.15
C GLY A 225 -4.61 20.34 -0.87
N ASP A 226 -5.83 19.97 -0.46
CA ASP A 226 -6.64 18.95 -1.15
C ASP A 226 -7.10 19.40 -2.55
N LEU A 227 -7.42 20.68 -2.74
CA LEU A 227 -7.71 21.23 -4.07
C LEU A 227 -6.49 21.10 -5.00
N VAL A 228 -5.30 21.40 -4.49
CA VAL A 228 -4.05 21.27 -5.24
C VAL A 228 -3.72 19.80 -5.50
N ASP A 229 -3.85 18.92 -4.50
CA ASP A 229 -3.62 17.47 -4.65
C ASP A 229 -4.51 16.88 -5.75
N ARG A 230 -5.79 17.27 -5.80
CA ARG A 230 -6.71 16.87 -6.88
C ARG A 230 -6.20 17.33 -8.25
N GLN A 231 -5.71 18.56 -8.37
CA GLN A 231 -5.18 19.08 -9.63
C GLN A 231 -3.87 18.39 -10.04
N VAL A 232 -3.00 18.06 -9.08
CA VAL A 232 -1.75 17.32 -9.33
C VAL A 232 -2.06 15.91 -9.82
N ARG A 233 -2.95 15.18 -9.13
CA ARG A 233 -3.27 13.78 -9.45
C ARG A 233 -4.16 13.63 -10.69
N ALA A 234 -5.19 14.48 -10.86
CA ALA A 234 -6.09 14.40 -12.01
C ALA A 234 -5.53 15.07 -13.26
N GLY A 235 -4.81 16.18 -13.10
CA GLY A 235 -4.27 16.98 -14.20
C GLY A 235 -2.81 16.71 -14.55
N GLY A 236 -2.10 15.88 -13.79
CA GLY A 236 -0.67 15.59 -14.00
C GLY A 236 0.23 16.82 -13.80
N ALA A 237 -0.23 17.82 -13.04
CA ALA A 237 0.43 19.11 -12.89
C ALA A 237 1.50 19.09 -11.79
N TRP A 238 2.53 18.24 -11.94
CA TRP A 238 3.60 18.03 -10.94
C TRP A 238 4.40 19.27 -10.55
N LYS A 239 4.32 20.35 -11.33
CA LYS A 239 4.91 21.65 -10.98
C LYS A 239 4.32 22.23 -9.69
N LEU A 240 3.05 21.93 -9.39
CA LEU A 240 2.36 22.40 -8.18
C LEU A 240 2.74 21.65 -6.91
N LEU A 241 3.65 20.67 -6.98
CA LEU A 241 3.99 19.83 -5.84
C LEU A 241 4.71 20.64 -4.73
N ASN A 242 5.43 21.69 -5.10
CA ASN A 242 6.04 22.60 -4.13
C ASN A 242 4.97 23.41 -3.38
N GLU A 243 3.96 23.91 -4.09
CA GLU A 243 2.82 24.63 -3.53
C GLU A 243 1.98 23.71 -2.65
N GLN A 244 1.78 22.45 -3.06
CA GLN A 244 1.15 21.42 -2.26
C GLN A 244 1.95 21.18 -0.96
N SER A 245 3.27 21.00 -1.04
CA SER A 245 4.11 20.76 0.15
C SER A 245 3.96 21.85 1.22
N MET A 246 3.77 23.10 0.78
CA MET A 246 3.50 24.22 1.67
C MET A 246 2.08 24.14 2.26
N LEU A 247 1.06 23.99 1.42
CA LEU A 247 -0.35 24.06 1.84
C LEU A 247 -0.80 22.83 2.64
N SER A 248 -0.39 21.63 2.25
CA SER A 248 -0.84 20.39 2.89
C SER A 248 0.00 19.97 4.09
N ALA A 249 1.20 20.53 4.26
CA ALA A 249 2.12 20.08 5.31
C ALA A 249 2.78 21.20 6.11
N ALA A 250 3.59 22.05 5.48
CA ALA A 250 4.41 23.01 6.22
C ALA A 250 3.60 24.14 6.89
N LEU A 251 2.66 24.76 6.17
CA LEU A 251 1.81 25.83 6.69
C LEU A 251 0.83 25.35 7.78
N PRO A 252 0.14 24.20 7.64
CA PRO A 252 -0.66 23.64 8.73
C PRO A 252 0.14 23.43 10.01
N ALA A 253 1.37 22.91 9.90
CA ALA A 253 2.24 22.66 11.05
C ALA A 253 2.74 23.96 11.70
N MET A 254 3.00 25.01 10.91
CA MET A 254 3.35 26.33 11.44
C MET A 254 2.16 27.08 12.04
N ALA A 255 0.95 26.87 11.51
CA ALA A 255 -0.26 27.54 11.99
C ALA A 255 -0.68 27.10 13.39
N THR A 256 -0.41 25.83 13.74
CA THR A 256 -0.65 25.29 15.08
C THR A 256 0.49 25.61 16.06
N ASP A 257 1.71 25.86 15.55
CA ASP A 257 2.95 26.20 16.29
C ASP A 257 3.12 25.39 17.60
N GLY A 258 2.73 24.12 17.56
CA GLY A 258 2.63 23.28 18.74
C GLY A 258 3.70 22.20 18.79
N HIS A 259 3.72 21.49 19.92
CA HIS A 259 4.40 20.21 20.01
C HIS A 259 3.36 19.09 20.15
N LEU A 260 3.69 17.92 19.63
CA LEU A 260 2.90 16.71 19.84
C LEU A 260 3.12 16.19 21.26
N LYS A 261 2.08 16.21 22.09
CA LYS A 261 2.11 15.59 23.44
C LYS A 261 1.98 14.07 23.38
N ALA A 262 1.34 13.55 22.34
CA ALA A 262 1.07 12.14 22.13
C ALA A 262 1.93 11.56 20.99
N MET A 263 2.03 10.23 20.96
CA MET A 263 2.63 9.51 19.83
C MET A 263 1.84 9.81 18.54
N ILE A 264 2.57 9.99 17.45
CA ILE A 264 1.99 10.21 16.12
C ILE A 264 1.13 9.03 15.74
N GLN A 265 -0.11 9.33 15.38
CA GLN A 265 -1.06 8.36 14.90
C GLN A 265 -0.90 8.18 13.39
N PHE A 266 -0.96 6.92 12.95
CA PHE A 266 -1.04 6.62 11.54
C PHE A 266 -2.37 7.12 10.96
N PRO A 267 -2.40 7.62 9.70
CA PRO A 267 -3.63 8.16 9.13
C PRO A 267 -4.75 7.13 9.04
N SER A 268 -5.85 7.39 9.74
CA SER A 268 -7.04 6.53 9.74
C SER A 268 -7.85 6.64 8.45
N TRP A 269 -7.60 7.69 7.66
CA TRP A 269 -8.30 7.98 6.41
C TRP A 269 -8.22 6.83 5.40
N LEU A 270 -7.07 6.15 5.29
CA LEU A 270 -6.89 5.03 4.35
C LEU A 270 -7.87 3.88 4.62
N GLY A 271 -7.96 3.44 5.88
CA GLY A 271 -8.90 2.40 6.29
C GLY A 271 -10.37 2.84 6.14
N LYS A 272 -10.66 4.10 6.47
CA LYS A 272 -12.00 4.69 6.29
C LYS A 272 -12.40 4.76 4.81
N ASN A 273 -11.47 5.11 3.92
CA ASN A 273 -11.72 5.19 2.49
C ASN A 273 -12.01 3.81 1.89
N SER A 274 -11.26 2.77 2.29
CA SER A 274 -11.56 1.38 1.90
C SER A 274 -12.94 0.93 2.40
N THR A 275 -13.24 1.19 3.68
CA THR A 275 -14.56 0.88 4.27
C THR A 275 -15.69 1.60 3.55
N ALA A 276 -15.49 2.86 3.17
CA ALA A 276 -16.46 3.64 2.39
C ALA A 276 -16.67 3.04 0.99
N GLY A 277 -15.60 2.59 0.32
CA GLY A 277 -15.68 1.90 -0.98
C GLY A 277 -16.46 0.59 -0.88
N LYS A 278 -16.15 -0.24 0.12
CA LYS A 278 -16.89 -1.49 0.39
C LYS A 278 -18.38 -1.22 0.60
N ARG A 279 -18.72 -0.27 1.48
CA ARG A 279 -20.13 0.10 1.75
C ARG A 279 -20.84 0.65 0.53
N LYS A 280 -20.16 1.45 -0.30
CA LYS A 280 -20.71 1.95 -1.56
C LYS A 280 -21.05 0.81 -2.52
N ARG A 281 -20.17 -0.18 -2.67
CA ARG A 281 -20.41 -1.38 -3.50
C ARG A 281 -21.61 -2.19 -2.99
N LEU A 282 -21.65 -2.48 -1.69
CA LEU A 282 -22.76 -3.20 -1.06
C LEU A 282 -24.10 -2.47 -1.25
N LEU A 283 -24.09 -1.15 -1.09
CA LEU A 283 -25.27 -0.33 -1.27
C LEU A 283 -25.75 -0.32 -2.73
N GLN A 284 -24.84 -0.27 -3.70
CA GLN A 284 -25.17 -0.38 -5.12
C GLN A 284 -25.78 -1.75 -5.45
N GLN A 285 -25.24 -2.83 -4.89
CA GLN A 285 -25.81 -4.18 -5.05
C GLN A 285 -27.22 -4.27 -4.46
N LEU A 286 -27.44 -3.75 -3.25
CA LEU A 286 -28.77 -3.71 -2.62
C LEU A 286 -29.79 -2.93 -3.45
N VAL A 287 -29.40 -1.77 -3.98
CA VAL A 287 -30.27 -0.97 -4.87
C VAL A 287 -30.59 -1.76 -6.14
N GLN A 288 -29.62 -2.47 -6.71
CA GLN A 288 -29.86 -3.32 -7.89
C GLN A 288 -30.78 -4.51 -7.57
N HIS A 289 -30.63 -5.17 -6.44
CA HIS A 289 -31.50 -6.29 -6.07
C HIS A 289 -32.94 -5.83 -5.79
N THR A 290 -33.10 -4.65 -5.19
CA THR A 290 -34.42 -4.11 -4.82
C THR A 290 -35.10 -3.25 -5.90
N HIS A 291 -34.46 -3.07 -7.07
CA HIS A 291 -34.89 -2.08 -8.07
C HIS A 291 -36.31 -2.30 -8.63
N LEU A 292 -36.82 -3.55 -8.61
CA LEU A 292 -38.18 -3.86 -9.07
C LEU A 292 -39.27 -3.32 -8.12
N ARG A 293 -38.93 -3.10 -6.85
CA ARG A 293 -39.85 -2.64 -5.81
C ARG A 293 -39.55 -1.23 -5.31
N VAL A 294 -38.30 -0.81 -5.40
CA VAL A 294 -37.82 0.45 -4.85
C VAL A 294 -37.28 1.33 -5.98
N SER A 295 -37.89 2.50 -6.16
CA SER A 295 -37.40 3.55 -7.05
C SER A 295 -36.72 4.64 -6.23
N ALA A 296 -35.44 4.46 -5.90
CA ALA A 296 -34.65 5.43 -5.15
C ALA A 296 -33.20 5.50 -5.67
N ASP A 297 -32.58 6.67 -5.54
CA ASP A 297 -31.12 6.79 -5.71
C ASP A 297 -30.40 6.13 -4.52
N THR A 298 -29.13 5.77 -4.75
CA THR A 298 -28.20 5.19 -3.79
C THR A 298 -28.21 5.91 -2.44
N GLN A 299 -28.20 7.25 -2.44
CA GLN A 299 -28.20 8.04 -1.20
C GLN A 299 -29.53 7.94 -0.45
N SER A 300 -30.66 8.17 -1.14
CA SER A 300 -32.00 8.07 -0.57
C SER A 300 -32.31 6.65 -0.08
N PHE A 301 -31.81 5.62 -0.78
CA PHE A 301 -31.94 4.24 -0.34
C PHE A 301 -31.21 4.02 0.99
N ALA A 302 -29.97 4.51 1.13
CA ALA A 302 -29.21 4.37 2.37
C ALA A 302 -29.84 5.07 3.58
N THR A 303 -30.42 6.26 3.38
CA THR A 303 -30.98 7.05 4.49
C THR A 303 -32.39 6.61 4.89
N ASP A 304 -33.23 6.26 3.91
CA ASP A 304 -34.67 6.13 4.14
C ASP A 304 -35.13 4.67 4.08
N TYR A 305 -34.71 3.93 3.05
CA TYR A 305 -35.19 2.57 2.78
C TYR A 305 -34.41 1.50 3.55
N ALA A 306 -33.09 1.54 3.53
CA ALA A 306 -32.24 0.54 4.17
C ALA A 306 -32.52 0.38 5.67
N PRO A 307 -32.73 1.46 6.46
CA PRO A 307 -33.11 1.32 7.86
C PRO A 307 -34.47 0.64 8.06
N MET A 308 -35.44 0.93 7.18
CA MET A 308 -36.79 0.36 7.27
C MET A 308 -36.80 -1.12 6.88
N ILE A 309 -36.08 -1.50 5.81
CA ILE A 309 -35.92 -2.90 5.39
C ILE A 309 -35.23 -3.69 6.49
N ARG A 310 -34.15 -3.16 7.08
CA ARG A 310 -33.49 -3.78 8.24
C ARG A 310 -34.46 -3.94 9.42
N GLN A 311 -35.31 -2.96 9.70
CA GLN A 311 -36.29 -3.05 10.78
C GLN A 311 -37.35 -4.12 10.50
N LYS A 312 -37.84 -4.23 9.26
CA LYS A 312 -38.77 -5.30 8.84
C LYS A 312 -38.16 -6.70 9.01
N ILE A 313 -36.85 -6.85 8.80
CA ILE A 313 -36.15 -8.13 9.01
C ILE A 313 -35.91 -8.39 10.50
N THR A 314 -35.43 -7.39 11.24
CA THR A 314 -34.96 -7.58 12.63
C THR A 314 -36.08 -7.62 13.67
N LYS A 315 -37.17 -6.86 13.47
CA LYS A 315 -38.26 -6.77 14.45
C LYS A 315 -39.00 -8.11 14.65
N PRO A 316 -39.43 -8.84 13.60
CA PRO A 316 -40.08 -10.15 13.78
C PRO A 316 -39.17 -11.18 14.45
N LEU A 317 -37.85 -11.14 14.18
CA LEU A 317 -36.88 -12.06 14.78
C LEU A 317 -36.61 -11.78 16.27
N LEU A 318 -36.89 -10.56 16.74
CA LEU A 318 -36.74 -10.16 18.14
C LEU A 318 -38.02 -10.39 18.95
N GLU A 319 -39.19 -10.10 18.37
CA GLU A 319 -40.47 -10.19 19.08
C GLU A 319 -41.07 -11.60 19.03
N LEU A 320 -40.93 -12.33 17.92
CA LEU A 320 -41.59 -13.61 17.66
C LEU A 320 -40.60 -14.78 17.53
N GLU A 321 -39.29 -14.53 17.68
CA GLU A 321 -38.20 -15.51 17.56
C GLU A 321 -38.34 -16.45 16.35
N SER A 322 -38.60 -17.75 16.56
CA SER A 322 -38.75 -18.76 15.50
C SER A 322 -40.03 -18.59 14.69
N ASP A 323 -41.08 -18.04 15.28
CA ASP A 323 -42.40 -17.90 14.65
C ASP A 323 -42.43 -16.70 13.70
N GLY A 324 -41.48 -15.78 13.84
CA GLY A 324 -41.29 -14.64 12.93
C GLY A 324 -40.54 -14.99 11.63
N ILE A 325 -39.95 -16.18 11.53
CA ILE A 325 -39.16 -16.60 10.36
C ILE A 325 -39.95 -16.54 9.03
N PRO A 326 -41.21 -17.02 8.95
CA PRO A 326 -41.98 -16.93 7.72
C PRO A 326 -42.19 -15.49 7.25
N GLN A 327 -42.50 -14.57 8.17
CA GLN A 327 -42.67 -13.15 7.84
C GLN A 327 -41.39 -12.54 7.25
N VAL A 328 -40.23 -12.91 7.79
CA VAL A 328 -38.94 -12.45 7.24
C VAL A 328 -38.71 -13.02 5.84
N ILE A 329 -39.00 -14.30 5.61
CA ILE A 329 -38.86 -14.92 4.28
C ILE A 329 -39.77 -14.24 3.27
N ASP A 330 -41.00 -13.90 3.64
CA ASP A 330 -41.93 -13.17 2.79
C ASP A 330 -41.38 -11.79 2.43
N THR A 331 -40.84 -11.05 3.41
CA THR A 331 -40.19 -9.76 3.13
C THR A 331 -38.94 -9.90 2.25
N MET A 332 -38.11 -10.91 2.48
CA MET A 332 -36.95 -11.15 1.62
C MET A 332 -37.38 -11.51 0.20
N THR A 333 -38.48 -12.26 0.04
CA THR A 333 -39.05 -12.63 -1.26
C THR A 333 -39.68 -11.43 -1.97
N GLU A 334 -40.38 -10.56 -1.24
CA GLU A 334 -41.02 -9.37 -1.81
C GLU A 334 -40.01 -8.42 -2.44
N TYR A 335 -38.87 -8.20 -1.76
CA TYR A 335 -37.78 -7.30 -2.16
C TYR A 335 -36.62 -8.00 -2.89
N ASP A 336 -36.80 -9.26 -3.29
CA ASP A 336 -35.78 -10.05 -4.00
C ASP A 336 -34.41 -10.08 -3.29
N LEU A 337 -34.38 -10.09 -1.96
CA LEU A 337 -33.18 -10.07 -1.14
C LEU A 337 -32.57 -11.46 -0.94
N ILE A 338 -31.25 -11.53 -0.97
CA ILE A 338 -30.45 -12.71 -0.61
C ILE A 338 -29.95 -12.66 0.84
N LYS A 339 -29.35 -13.75 1.30
CA LYS A 339 -28.75 -13.81 2.64
C LYS A 339 -27.70 -12.72 2.83
N ASP A 340 -26.85 -12.52 1.83
CA ASP A 340 -25.73 -11.58 1.89
C ASP A 340 -26.24 -10.12 1.94
N ASP A 341 -27.39 -9.83 1.34
CA ASP A 341 -28.04 -8.53 1.43
C ASP A 341 -28.51 -8.20 2.84
N ALA A 342 -29.03 -9.19 3.57
CA ALA A 342 -29.45 -8.99 4.97
C ALA A 342 -28.24 -8.71 5.88
N GLU A 343 -27.09 -9.32 5.58
CA GLU A 343 -25.82 -9.03 6.25
C GLU A 343 -25.29 -7.64 5.86
N ALA A 344 -25.35 -7.28 4.57
CA ALA A 344 -24.97 -5.97 4.06
C ALA A 344 -25.82 -4.84 4.66
N LEU A 345 -27.13 -5.03 4.83
CA LEU A 345 -28.03 -4.09 5.52
C LEU A 345 -27.63 -3.90 6.99
N THR A 346 -27.12 -4.94 7.63
CA THR A 346 -26.63 -4.85 9.01
C THR A 346 -25.33 -4.06 9.08
N GLU A 347 -24.47 -4.11 8.06
CA GLU A 347 -23.21 -3.34 7.99
C GLU A 347 -23.41 -1.86 7.58
N ILE A 348 -24.37 -1.58 6.70
CA ILE A 348 -24.63 -0.21 6.18
C ILE A 348 -25.40 0.64 7.19
N VAL A 349 -26.40 0.06 7.87
CA VAL A 349 -27.27 0.80 8.79
C VAL A 349 -26.69 0.77 10.21
N VAL A 350 -25.41 1.09 10.35
CA VAL A 350 -24.74 1.22 11.66
C VAL A 350 -24.41 2.67 11.91
N TRP A 351 -24.86 3.17 13.06
CA TRP A 351 -24.59 4.53 13.51
C TRP A 351 -23.70 4.50 14.75
N PRO A 352 -22.63 5.32 14.81
CA PRO A 352 -21.75 5.37 15.99
C PRO A 352 -22.55 5.58 17.28
N GLY A 353 -22.33 4.73 18.29
CA GLY A 353 -22.98 4.82 19.59
C GLY A 353 -24.39 4.21 19.67
N LYS A 354 -24.94 3.63 18.59
CA LYS A 354 -26.18 2.84 18.65
C LYS A 354 -25.87 1.35 18.69
N ILE A 355 -26.46 0.64 19.66
CA ILE A 355 -26.37 -0.82 19.75
C ILE A 355 -27.18 -1.42 18.61
N ASP A 356 -26.56 -2.29 17.82
CA ASP A 356 -27.23 -2.95 16.72
C ASP A 356 -28.34 -3.90 17.21
N PRO A 357 -29.60 -3.71 16.76
CA PRO A 357 -30.71 -4.61 17.14
C PRO A 357 -30.43 -6.07 16.75
N ALA A 358 -29.71 -6.29 15.66
CA ALA A 358 -29.34 -7.61 15.16
C ALA A 358 -28.39 -8.40 16.09
N SER A 359 -27.70 -7.72 17.01
CA SER A 359 -26.84 -8.37 18.01
C SER A 359 -27.65 -9.13 19.09
N LYS A 360 -28.90 -8.71 19.33
CA LYS A 360 -29.80 -9.32 20.33
C LYS A 360 -30.53 -10.57 19.82
N ILE A 361 -30.45 -10.85 18.51
CA ILE A 361 -31.10 -12.02 17.91
C ILE A 361 -30.30 -13.28 18.26
N LEU A 362 -30.99 -14.27 18.82
CA LEU A 362 -30.42 -15.58 19.18
C LEU A 362 -29.77 -16.27 17.97
N THR A 363 -28.59 -16.86 18.18
CA THR A 363 -27.86 -17.62 17.15
C THR A 363 -28.68 -18.79 16.60
N LYS A 364 -29.47 -19.46 17.46
CA LYS A 364 -30.41 -20.51 17.06
C LYS A 364 -31.41 -20.01 16.01
N VAL A 365 -31.98 -18.82 16.20
CA VAL A 365 -32.96 -18.23 15.28
C VAL A 365 -32.31 -17.86 13.93
N LYS A 366 -31.11 -17.27 13.94
CA LYS A 366 -30.34 -16.99 12.71
C LYS A 366 -30.04 -18.27 11.91
N SER A 367 -29.68 -19.35 12.60
CA SER A 367 -29.42 -20.65 11.97
C SER A 367 -30.69 -21.27 11.37
N ALA A 368 -31.84 -21.11 12.04
CA ALA A 368 -33.12 -21.58 11.56
C ALA A 368 -33.57 -20.79 10.32
N LEU A 369 -33.46 -19.46 10.34
CA LEU A 369 -33.75 -18.57 9.20
C LEU A 369 -32.93 -18.95 7.96
N THR A 370 -31.64 -19.22 8.12
CA THR A 370 -30.78 -19.63 7.00
C THR A 370 -31.21 -20.97 6.42
N ARG A 371 -31.56 -21.95 7.26
CA ARG A 371 -32.04 -23.27 6.82
C ARG A 371 -33.38 -23.19 6.11
N THR A 372 -34.27 -22.31 6.55
CA THR A 372 -35.57 -22.12 5.91
C THR A 372 -35.43 -21.37 4.59
N LEU A 373 -34.59 -20.32 4.54
CA LEU A 373 -34.29 -19.56 3.32
C LEU A 373 -33.82 -20.48 2.19
N ASN A 374 -32.87 -21.37 2.48
CA ASN A 374 -32.32 -22.32 1.50
C ASN A 374 -33.32 -23.41 1.08
N LYS A 375 -34.36 -23.68 1.88
CA LYS A 375 -35.42 -24.64 1.54
C LYS A 375 -36.50 -24.02 0.66
N THR A 376 -36.77 -22.73 0.84
CA THR A 376 -37.69 -21.99 -0.04
C THR A 376 -37.06 -21.80 -1.41
N ASN A 377 -37.59 -22.50 -2.41
CA ASN A 377 -37.16 -22.35 -3.79
C ASN A 377 -37.72 -21.04 -4.34
N ARG A 378 -36.87 -20.00 -4.40
CA ARG A 378 -37.22 -18.66 -4.87
C ARG A 378 -36.54 -18.41 -6.21
N MET A 379 -37.29 -17.96 -7.21
CA MET A 379 -36.71 -17.49 -8.47
C MET A 379 -36.33 -16.02 -8.30
N LEU A 380 -35.04 -15.70 -8.36
CA LEU A 380 -34.54 -14.34 -8.29
C LEU A 380 -34.38 -13.74 -9.71
N PRO A 381 -34.58 -12.43 -9.88
CA PRO A 381 -34.49 -11.77 -11.18
C PRO A 381 -33.05 -11.52 -11.66
N TYR A 382 -32.05 -11.88 -10.85
CA TYR A 382 -30.63 -11.74 -11.15
C TYR A 382 -29.88 -13.05 -10.89
N SER A 383 -28.74 -13.24 -11.57
CA SER A 383 -27.88 -14.40 -11.33
C SER A 383 -27.18 -14.26 -9.99
N LEU A 384 -27.21 -15.33 -9.19
CA LEU A 384 -26.28 -15.47 -8.08
C LEU A 384 -24.94 -15.86 -8.67
N ASP A 385 -23.89 -15.12 -8.32
CA ASP A 385 -22.51 -15.57 -8.54
C ASP A 385 -22.25 -16.74 -7.58
N ASP A 386 -22.78 -17.91 -7.91
CA ASP A 386 -22.30 -19.15 -7.32
C ASP A 386 -20.85 -19.31 -7.80
N VAL A 387 -19.90 -18.86 -7.00
CA VAL A 387 -18.50 -19.30 -7.10
C VAL A 387 -18.53 -20.79 -6.81
N SER A 388 -18.82 -21.59 -7.83
CA SER A 388 -18.84 -23.03 -7.74
C SER A 388 -17.42 -23.46 -7.37
N LYS A 389 -17.20 -23.73 -6.08
CA LYS A 389 -16.11 -24.59 -5.60
C LYS A 389 -16.39 -25.99 -6.16
N GLY A 390 -16.04 -26.18 -7.42
CA GLY A 390 -16.48 -27.30 -8.23
C GLY A 390 -15.49 -27.62 -9.34
N ARG A 391 -14.37 -28.22 -8.95
CA ARG A 391 -13.61 -29.24 -9.71
C ARG A 391 -13.42 -28.95 -11.22
N ARG A 392 -12.43 -28.12 -11.57
CA ARG A 392 -11.82 -28.18 -12.90
C ARG A 392 -10.53 -29.00 -12.84
N ARG A 393 -10.65 -30.22 -13.35
CA ARG A 393 -9.54 -31.13 -13.63
C ARG A 393 -8.92 -30.66 -14.95
N GLY A 394 -7.65 -30.26 -14.91
CA GLY A 394 -6.76 -30.21 -16.08
C GLY A 394 -6.59 -28.85 -16.76
N VAL A 395 -5.31 -28.50 -16.91
CA VAL A 395 -4.68 -27.45 -17.72
C VAL A 395 -4.53 -26.08 -17.03
N ASN A 396 -3.27 -25.81 -16.65
CA ASN A 396 -2.70 -24.57 -16.15
C ASN A 396 -3.46 -23.30 -16.57
N SER A 397 -4.36 -22.87 -15.70
CA SER A 397 -4.87 -21.50 -15.71
C SER A 397 -4.30 -20.81 -14.48
N ILE A 398 -3.45 -19.80 -14.70
CA ILE A 398 -3.12 -18.79 -13.69
C ILE A 398 -4.47 -18.19 -13.26
N GLY A 399 -4.94 -18.62 -12.09
CA GLY A 399 -6.18 -18.16 -11.50
C GLY A 399 -5.92 -16.85 -10.79
N ILE A 400 -6.25 -15.73 -11.43
CA ILE A 400 -6.35 -14.46 -10.73
C ILE A 400 -7.59 -14.55 -9.85
N VAL A 401 -7.39 -14.70 -8.53
CA VAL A 401 -8.48 -14.70 -7.55
C VAL A 401 -8.50 -13.35 -6.86
N MET A 402 -9.70 -12.81 -6.70
CA MET A 402 -9.93 -11.58 -5.94
C MET A 402 -10.11 -11.95 -4.47
N ASP A 403 -9.27 -11.41 -3.59
CA ASP A 403 -9.40 -11.62 -2.14
C ASP A 403 -10.66 -10.91 -1.57
N GLU A 404 -11.00 -11.18 -0.31
CA GLU A 404 -12.14 -10.55 0.37
C GLU A 404 -11.96 -9.02 0.50
N GLU A 405 -10.74 -8.51 0.32
CA GLU A 405 -10.35 -7.10 0.26
C GLU A 405 -10.37 -6.47 -1.15
N GLY A 406 -10.67 -7.23 -2.20
CA GLY A 406 -10.78 -6.73 -3.58
C GLY A 406 -9.46 -6.52 -4.32
N ASN A 407 -8.34 -7.06 -3.82
CA ASN A 407 -7.06 -7.07 -4.52
C ASN A 407 -6.97 -8.30 -5.43
N LEU A 408 -6.30 -8.14 -6.57
CA LEU A 408 -5.91 -9.26 -7.43
C LEU A 408 -4.68 -9.92 -6.80
N VAL A 409 -4.84 -11.10 -6.23
CA VAL A 409 -3.74 -11.86 -5.63
C VAL A 409 -3.39 -13.01 -6.56
N GLU A 410 -2.13 -13.07 -7.02
CA GLU A 410 -1.60 -14.24 -7.71
C GLU A 410 -1.32 -15.32 -6.66
N GLN A 411 -2.16 -16.36 -6.66
CA GLN A 411 -1.94 -17.51 -5.81
C GLN A 411 -0.99 -18.47 -6.54
N PHE A 412 0.28 -18.53 -6.11
CA PHE A 412 1.17 -19.60 -6.50
C PHE A 412 0.74 -20.86 -5.74
N GLU A 413 0.24 -21.86 -6.45
CA GLU A 413 0.18 -23.21 -5.90
C GLU A 413 1.62 -23.73 -5.84
N GLU A 414 2.24 -23.70 -4.66
CA GLU A 414 3.44 -24.49 -4.39
C GLU A 414 3.01 -25.96 -4.32
N GLU A 415 3.18 -26.69 -5.42
CA GLU A 415 3.15 -28.15 -5.40
C GLU A 415 4.42 -28.65 -4.68
N GLU A 416 4.28 -29.08 -3.42
CA GLU A 416 5.18 -30.10 -2.87
C GLU A 416 4.86 -31.43 -3.57
N GLY A 417 5.55 -31.67 -4.68
CA GLY A 417 5.57 -32.95 -5.39
C GLY A 417 6.90 -33.65 -5.17
N GLU A 418 6.86 -34.77 -4.44
CA GLU A 418 7.94 -35.74 -4.30
C GLU A 418 8.57 -36.13 -5.64
N SER A 419 9.90 -36.29 -5.60
CA SER A 419 10.78 -36.86 -6.62
C SER A 419 10.22 -38.15 -7.24
N ASP A 420 10.14 -38.20 -8.57
CA ASP A 420 10.83 -39.24 -9.35
C ASP A 420 10.74 -39.00 -10.87
N GLY A 421 11.88 -39.20 -11.56
CA GLY A 421 11.92 -39.71 -12.94
C GLY A 421 12.12 -38.71 -14.10
N GLU A 422 13.39 -38.53 -14.46
CA GLU A 422 14.00 -38.34 -15.80
C GLU A 422 13.11 -38.01 -17.04
N GLU A 423 13.35 -36.87 -17.68
CA GLU A 423 13.98 -36.69 -19.02
C GLU A 423 13.66 -35.32 -19.65
N ALA A 424 14.61 -34.82 -20.44
CA ALA A 424 14.72 -33.45 -20.97
C ALA A 424 13.77 -33.13 -22.15
N PRO A 425 13.60 -31.84 -22.52
CA PRO A 425 12.42 -31.33 -23.23
C PRO A 425 12.54 -31.42 -24.76
N LYS A 426 11.40 -31.55 -25.45
CA LYS A 426 11.28 -31.26 -26.89
C LYS A 426 10.18 -30.24 -27.16
N THR A 427 10.62 -29.13 -27.72
CA THR A 427 9.89 -28.05 -28.37
C THR A 427 9.02 -28.53 -29.54
N SER A 428 7.76 -28.11 -29.59
CA SER A 428 7.09 -27.74 -30.85
C SER A 428 5.78 -27.03 -30.55
N THR A 429 5.76 -25.73 -30.82
CA THR A 429 4.57 -24.92 -31.06
C THR A 429 3.87 -25.40 -32.32
N GLU A 430 2.65 -25.93 -32.24
CA GLU A 430 1.74 -26.03 -33.38
C GLU A 430 0.36 -25.49 -33.02
N VAL A 431 -0.03 -24.49 -33.81
CA VAL A 431 -1.32 -23.81 -33.81
C VAL A 431 -2.27 -24.65 -34.67
N VAL A 432 -3.37 -25.13 -34.10
CA VAL A 432 -4.49 -25.67 -34.89
C VAL A 432 -5.78 -24.95 -34.48
N VAL A 433 -6.21 -24.06 -35.36
CA VAL A 433 -7.54 -23.44 -35.36
C VAL A 433 -8.53 -24.46 -35.93
N LYS A 434 -9.64 -24.73 -35.22
CA LYS A 434 -10.85 -25.24 -35.88
C LYS A 434 -12.10 -24.57 -35.33
N SER A 435 -12.78 -23.90 -36.26
CA SER A 435 -14.02 -23.15 -36.13
C SER A 435 -15.24 -24.05 -35.92
N ARG A 436 -16.26 -23.47 -35.27
CA ARG A 436 -17.62 -24.01 -35.14
C ARG A 436 -18.26 -24.26 -36.51
N SER A 437 -18.98 -25.37 -36.63
CA SER A 437 -20.25 -25.41 -37.37
C SER A 437 -21.24 -26.24 -36.58
N GLY A 438 -22.44 -25.71 -36.42
CA GLY A 438 -23.59 -26.46 -35.93
C GLY A 438 -24.51 -26.81 -37.09
N SER A 439 -25.24 -27.91 -36.96
CA SER A 439 -26.67 -27.95 -37.28
C SER A 439 -27.27 -29.29 -36.85
N SER A 440 -28.45 -29.15 -36.25
CA SER A 440 -29.48 -30.14 -35.90
C SER A 440 -29.72 -31.26 -36.91
N ALA A 441 -30.23 -32.42 -36.45
CA ALA A 441 -31.68 -32.68 -36.40
C ALA A 441 -31.99 -34.18 -36.19
N THR A 442 -32.89 -34.46 -35.22
CA THR A 442 -33.94 -35.53 -35.17
C THR A 442 -33.55 -37.01 -35.42
N THR A 443 -34.07 -38.02 -34.72
CA THR A 443 -35.50 -38.36 -34.66
C THR A 443 -35.78 -39.48 -33.63
N SER A 444 -36.86 -39.31 -32.87
CA SER A 444 -37.89 -40.29 -32.45
C SER A 444 -37.55 -41.69 -31.88
N LYS A 445 -38.16 -42.01 -30.73
CA LYS A 445 -39.27 -43.00 -30.54
C LYS A 445 -39.28 -43.55 -29.09
N THR A 446 -40.22 -43.10 -28.26
CA THR A 446 -41.50 -43.74 -27.86
C THR A 446 -41.46 -44.75 -26.69
N ARG A 447 -42.23 -44.39 -25.65
CA ARG A 447 -43.32 -45.12 -24.97
C ARG A 447 -43.05 -46.35 -24.09
N GLY A 448 -43.69 -46.29 -22.91
CA GLY A 448 -44.29 -47.39 -22.15
C GLY A 448 -43.62 -47.59 -20.79
N GLY A 449 -44.25 -47.47 -19.61
CA GLY A 449 -45.66 -47.51 -19.23
C GLY A 449 -45.96 -48.73 -18.36
N GLY A 450 -46.41 -48.51 -17.11
CA GLY A 450 -47.05 -49.50 -16.22
C GLY A 450 -46.09 -50.20 -15.24
N ALA A 451 -46.06 -49.89 -13.94
CA ALA A 451 -47.07 -50.17 -12.88
C ALA A 451 -47.23 -51.65 -12.52
N ARG A 452 -46.82 -52.05 -11.31
CA ARG A 452 -47.65 -52.68 -10.25
C ARG A 452 -46.84 -53.40 -9.15
N GLY A 453 -47.40 -53.33 -7.93
CA GLY A 453 -47.25 -54.31 -6.85
C GLY A 453 -46.19 -53.91 -5.83
N GLY A 454 -46.48 -53.57 -4.57
CA GLY A 454 -47.59 -54.00 -3.72
C GLY A 454 -47.06 -54.99 -2.68
N GLY A 455 -47.27 -54.73 -1.38
CA GLY A 455 -47.09 -55.76 -0.36
C GLY A 455 -46.52 -55.28 0.98
N ALA A 456 -47.43 -55.05 1.92
CA ALA A 456 -47.19 -54.74 3.32
C ALA A 456 -46.44 -55.82 4.13
N ARG A 457 -45.83 -55.37 5.25
CA ARG A 457 -45.71 -55.97 6.62
C ARG A 457 -44.38 -55.49 7.22
N GLY A 458 -44.24 -54.96 8.43
CA GLY A 458 -45.04 -55.03 9.65
C GLY A 458 -44.15 -55.52 10.80
N ARG A 459 -44.07 -54.74 11.91
CA ARG A 459 -43.42 -55.02 13.22
C ARG A 459 -41.88 -55.04 13.20
N GLY A 460 -41.14 -54.57 14.20
CA GLY A 460 -41.44 -54.03 15.53
C GLY A 460 -40.28 -54.34 16.48
N ARG A 461 -39.99 -53.40 17.40
CA ARG A 461 -39.20 -53.50 18.65
C ARG A 461 -37.68 -53.78 18.57
N GLY A 462 -36.94 -53.04 19.40
CA GLY A 462 -35.66 -53.50 19.95
C GLY A 462 -34.73 -52.38 20.40
N ALA A 463 -34.81 -52.00 21.67
CA ALA A 463 -33.87 -51.12 22.36
C ALA A 463 -32.58 -51.88 22.80
N LYS A 464 -31.57 -51.09 23.22
CA LYS A 464 -30.24 -51.44 23.77
C LYS A 464 -29.19 -51.76 22.70
N LYS A 465 -28.02 -51.14 22.70
CA LYS A 465 -27.18 -50.62 23.78
C LYS A 465 -26.67 -49.21 23.47
#